data_AF-A0A6J6XV21-F1
#
_entry.id   AF-A0A6J6XV21-F1
#
_cell.length_a   1.000
_cell.length_b   1.000
_cell.length_c   1.000
_cell.angle_alpha   90.00
_cell.angle_beta   90.00
_cell.angle_gamma   90.00
#
_symmetry.space_group_name_H-M   'P 1'
#
loop_
_entity.id
_entity.type
_entity.pdbx_description
1 polymer ?
#
loop_
_entity_poly.entity_id
_entity_poly.type
_entity_poly.pdbx_seq_one_letter_code
_entity_poly.pdbx_strand_id
1 'polypeptide(L)'
;MTTPTRLASSVEVEAQSVVAAVLAKGVGPAADEEIPAIKWFGLLESLVALVRRATALDSGTSNLSHRRPPRTADEAALLLTACIPALVSATLPEQLVRLARTEKFPDMLRTAGFPGHIVTAWTTHAGRRVRAAVGRELLRSGEVVLSLDCIPQLLPTAHYEETISNFLPGTAPATGRAFASMAVARLAGATSWKQAGVALDLPPDRAVRIADVVVRRVNDGAAFWAEAHRVAVVLAEDGIDFAARRRWCSGLEALPADAWRAITARHGVVPTEAGRRNAAIWVCEHVAGNHPQLAVSSRVSAGFRESRREVYRRFCTRMPAAVLADLHNWALAQLNEKDSL
;
A
#
# COMPACT_ATOMS: atom_id res chain seq x y z
N MET A 1 -24.74 37.29 -14.31
CA MET A 1 -23.56 36.40 -14.26
C MET A 1 -22.81 36.69 -12.97
N THR A 2 -23.04 35.89 -11.94
CA THR A 2 -22.39 36.01 -10.62
C THR A 2 -21.29 34.95 -10.52
N THR A 3 -20.09 35.40 -10.15
CA THR A 3 -18.82 34.67 -10.21
C THR A 3 -18.78 33.51 -9.19
N PRO A 4 -18.32 32.30 -9.57
CA PRO A 4 -18.29 31.10 -8.70
C PRO A 4 -17.46 31.26 -7.42
N THR A 5 -16.49 32.19 -7.39
CA THR A 5 -15.61 32.44 -6.23
C THR A 5 -16.33 33.00 -5.00
N ARG A 6 -17.49 33.64 -5.17
CA ARG A 6 -18.30 34.19 -4.06
C ARG A 6 -19.19 33.15 -3.37
N LEU A 7 -19.41 31.99 -4.00
CA LEU A 7 -20.26 30.93 -3.47
C LEU A 7 -19.50 30.01 -2.50
N ALA A 8 -18.22 29.75 -2.75
CA ALA A 8 -17.37 28.95 -1.85
C ALA A 8 -17.16 29.65 -0.50
N SER A 9 -16.91 30.96 -0.50
CA SER A 9 -16.66 31.73 0.73
C SER A 9 -17.89 31.85 1.63
N SER A 10 -19.11 31.83 1.07
CA SER A 10 -20.32 31.96 1.87
C SER A 10 -20.72 30.64 2.56
N VAL A 11 -20.47 29.50 1.93
CA VAL A 11 -20.74 28.17 2.54
C VAL A 11 -19.72 27.89 3.64
N GLU A 12 -18.47 28.32 3.44
CA GLU A 12 -17.41 28.23 4.42
C GLU A 12 -17.72 29.06 5.69
N VAL A 13 -18.20 30.30 5.53
CA VAL A 13 -18.59 31.17 6.66
C VAL A 13 -19.80 30.62 7.45
N GLU A 14 -20.76 30.01 6.76
CA GLU A 14 -21.96 29.45 7.38
C GLU A 14 -21.65 28.13 8.13
N ALA A 15 -20.78 27.29 7.56
CA ALA A 15 -20.24 26.11 8.23
C ALA A 15 -19.38 26.49 9.46
N GLN A 16 -18.54 27.53 9.35
CA GLN A 16 -17.75 28.06 10.45
C GLN A 16 -18.63 28.62 11.57
N SER A 17 -19.74 29.31 11.24
CA SER A 17 -20.70 29.83 12.22
C SER A 17 -21.40 28.72 13.00
N VAL A 18 -21.80 27.64 12.32
CA VAL A 18 -22.43 26.47 12.97
C VAL A 18 -21.43 25.73 13.86
N VAL A 19 -20.19 25.55 13.40
CA VAL A 19 -19.11 24.94 14.21
C VAL A 19 -18.81 25.80 15.45
N ALA A 20 -18.74 27.13 15.31
CA ALA A 20 -18.53 28.06 16.42
C ALA A 20 -19.70 28.04 17.44
N ALA A 21 -20.95 27.95 16.99
CA ALA A 21 -22.11 27.84 17.87
C ALA A 21 -22.17 26.50 18.62
N VAL A 22 -21.66 25.42 18.03
CA VAL A 22 -21.53 24.10 18.66
C VAL A 22 -20.42 24.10 19.72
N LEU A 23 -19.26 24.73 19.42
CA LEU A 23 -18.16 24.88 20.38
C LEU A 23 -18.54 25.77 21.56
N ALA A 24 -19.28 26.86 21.33
CA ALA A 24 -19.76 27.75 22.38
C ALA A 24 -20.77 27.09 23.34
N LYS A 25 -21.51 26.07 22.89
CA LYS A 25 -22.43 25.29 23.73
C LYS A 25 -21.75 24.11 24.44
N GLY A 26 -20.51 23.76 24.07
CA GLY A 26 -19.78 22.60 24.57
C GLY A 26 -18.61 22.89 25.51
N VAL A 27 -18.26 24.16 25.75
CA VAL A 27 -17.10 24.53 26.58
C VAL A 27 -17.52 25.52 27.66
N GLY A 28 -17.86 25.00 28.84
CA GLY A 28 -17.63 25.71 30.09
C GLY A 28 -16.27 25.28 30.65
N PRO A 29 -15.48 26.17 31.29
CA PRO A 29 -14.18 25.82 31.85
C PRO A 29 -14.40 25.06 33.16
N ALA A 30 -14.53 23.75 33.08
CA ALA A 30 -14.31 22.84 34.18
C ALA A 30 -13.43 21.70 33.66
N ALA A 31 -12.15 21.74 34.04
CA ALA A 31 -11.24 20.64 33.84
C ALA A 31 -11.73 19.42 34.63
N ASP A 32 -11.61 18.23 34.02
CA ASP A 32 -11.76 16.88 34.62
C ASP A 32 -13.10 16.13 34.49
N GLU A 33 -14.08 16.56 33.69
CA GLU A 33 -15.18 15.66 33.31
C GLU A 33 -15.00 15.05 31.91
N GLU A 34 -14.77 13.73 31.87
CA GLU A 34 -14.91 12.91 30.68
C GLU A 34 -16.25 13.18 30.00
N ILE A 35 -16.23 13.55 28.72
CA ILE A 35 -17.42 13.64 27.89
C ILE A 35 -17.69 12.21 27.37
N PRO A 36 -18.75 11.50 27.82
CA PRO A 36 -18.97 10.12 27.42
C PRO A 36 -19.26 10.01 25.92
N ALA A 37 -18.82 8.94 25.26
CA ALA A 37 -19.05 8.65 23.83
C ALA A 37 -20.52 8.80 23.37
N ILE A 38 -21.46 8.66 24.30
CA ILE A 38 -22.90 8.91 24.11
C ILE A 38 -23.21 10.34 23.65
N LYS A 39 -22.45 11.35 24.09
CA LYS A 39 -22.64 12.76 23.67
C LYS A 39 -22.19 13.01 22.22
N TRP A 40 -21.20 12.26 21.72
CA TRP A 40 -20.76 12.33 20.32
C TRP A 40 -21.75 11.68 19.35
N PHE A 41 -22.37 10.57 19.76
CA PHE A 41 -23.51 10.00 19.02
C PHE A 41 -24.67 10.98 18.96
N GLY A 42 -24.98 11.69 20.06
CA GLY A 42 -25.96 12.77 20.07
C GLY A 42 -25.64 13.91 19.10
N LEU A 43 -24.36 14.22 18.88
CA LEU A 43 -23.91 15.24 17.94
C LEU A 43 -24.10 14.82 16.47
N LEU A 44 -23.75 13.57 16.15
CA LEU A 44 -23.96 12.97 14.82
C LEU A 44 -25.45 12.77 14.53
N GLU A 45 -26.24 12.34 15.51
CA GLU A 45 -27.69 12.30 15.39
C GLU A 45 -28.29 13.70 15.24
N SER A 46 -27.74 14.72 15.91
CA SER A 46 -28.16 16.11 15.74
C SER A 46 -27.84 16.65 14.35
N LEU A 47 -26.68 16.32 13.77
CA LEU A 47 -26.30 16.66 12.40
C LEU A 47 -27.18 15.94 11.37
N VAL A 48 -27.42 14.64 11.55
CA VAL A 48 -28.32 13.86 10.70
C VAL A 48 -29.77 14.32 10.85
N ALA A 49 -30.21 14.68 12.06
CA ALA A 49 -31.54 15.24 12.33
C ALA A 49 -31.69 16.66 11.78
N LEU A 50 -30.62 17.46 11.73
CA LEU A 50 -30.60 18.78 11.10
C LEU A 50 -30.72 18.66 9.58
N VAL A 51 -29.97 17.73 8.97
CA VAL A 51 -30.09 17.41 7.54
C VAL A 51 -31.47 16.83 7.22
N ARG A 52 -32.03 15.99 8.10
CA ARG A 52 -33.40 15.46 7.99
C ARG A 52 -34.50 16.52 8.22
N ARG A 53 -34.31 17.48 9.12
CA ARG A 53 -35.23 18.62 9.30
C ARG A 53 -35.17 19.57 8.13
N ALA A 54 -33.98 19.88 7.63
CA ALA A 54 -33.78 20.70 6.44
C ALA A 54 -34.41 20.08 5.19
N THR A 55 -34.50 18.74 5.13
CA THR A 55 -35.20 18.01 4.05
C THR A 55 -36.69 17.80 4.32
N ALA A 56 -37.15 17.71 5.57
CA ALA A 56 -38.56 17.55 5.94
C ALA A 56 -39.36 18.88 5.94
N LEU A 57 -38.69 20.02 6.16
CA LEU A 57 -39.28 21.36 6.08
C LEU A 57 -39.73 21.75 4.66
N ASP A 58 -39.43 20.92 3.65
CA ASP A 58 -39.87 21.10 2.25
C ASP A 58 -41.26 20.49 1.95
N SER A 59 -42.06 20.19 2.97
CA SER A 59 -43.47 19.77 2.81
C SER A 59 -44.49 20.83 3.24
N GLY A 60 -44.06 22.01 3.68
CA GLY A 60 -44.97 23.08 4.13
C GLY A 60 -44.32 24.46 4.18
N THR A 61 -44.52 25.23 3.12
CA THR A 61 -44.51 26.71 2.99
C THR A 61 -43.83 27.56 4.10
N SER A 62 -42.72 28.24 3.77
CA SER A 62 -42.62 29.71 3.90
C SER A 62 -41.34 30.26 3.26
N ASN A 63 -41.47 31.47 2.72
CA ASN A 63 -40.58 32.16 1.80
C ASN A 63 -39.18 32.50 2.36
N LEU A 64 -38.12 31.89 1.81
CA LEU A 64 -36.80 32.49 1.69
C LEU A 64 -36.17 32.06 0.35
N SER A 65 -36.21 32.99 -0.60
CA SER A 65 -35.74 32.82 -1.98
C SER A 65 -34.21 32.87 -2.09
N HIS A 66 -33.68 31.92 -2.87
CA HIS A 66 -32.35 31.88 -3.50
C HIS A 66 -31.19 31.19 -2.79
N ARG A 67 -31.36 29.91 -2.43
CA ARG A 67 -30.31 28.89 -2.64
C ARG A 67 -30.97 27.59 -3.09
N ARG A 68 -30.55 27.03 -4.23
CA ARG A 68 -31.05 25.71 -4.68
C ARG A 68 -30.36 24.63 -3.83
N PRO A 69 -31.09 23.84 -3.05
CA PRO A 69 -30.51 22.70 -2.34
C PRO A 69 -30.17 21.57 -3.33
N PRO A 70 -29.29 20.63 -2.93
CA PRO A 70 -29.02 19.43 -3.71
C PRO A 70 -30.31 18.63 -3.89
N ARG A 71 -30.65 18.34 -5.15
CA ARG A 71 -31.90 17.71 -5.58
C ARG A 71 -31.85 16.19 -5.52
N THR A 72 -30.67 15.62 -5.35
CA THR A 72 -30.46 14.18 -5.29
C THR A 72 -29.52 13.80 -4.15
N ALA A 73 -29.64 12.55 -3.70
CA ALA A 73 -28.71 11.97 -2.72
C ALA A 73 -27.25 12.03 -3.20
N ASP A 74 -27.02 12.00 -4.51
CA ASP A 74 -25.69 12.10 -5.12
C ASP A 74 -25.10 13.51 -5.02
N GLU A 75 -25.91 14.58 -5.17
CA GLU A 75 -25.45 15.95 -4.95
C GLU A 75 -25.15 16.24 -3.47
N ALA A 76 -25.92 15.66 -2.54
CA ALA A 76 -25.65 15.75 -1.12
C ALA A 76 -24.37 14.98 -0.72
N ALA A 77 -24.11 13.83 -1.35
CA ALA A 77 -22.87 13.08 -1.18
C ALA A 77 -21.65 13.84 -1.71
N LEU A 78 -21.78 14.54 -2.85
CA LEU A 78 -20.75 15.42 -3.41
C LEU A 78 -20.42 16.60 -2.49
N LEU A 79 -21.43 17.24 -1.91
CA LEU A 79 -21.23 18.33 -0.94
C LEU A 79 -20.56 17.85 0.35
N LEU A 80 -20.96 16.69 0.88
CA LEU A 80 -20.29 16.07 2.03
C LEU A 80 -18.83 15.73 1.70
N THR A 81 -18.57 15.18 0.51
CA THR A 81 -17.20 14.87 0.04
C THR A 81 -16.33 16.13 -0.05
N ALA A 82 -16.91 17.27 -0.45
CA ALA A 82 -16.21 18.55 -0.54
C ALA A 82 -15.96 19.22 0.82
N CYS A 83 -16.82 19.00 1.82
CA CYS A 83 -16.72 19.65 3.14
C CYS A 83 -15.86 18.87 4.16
N ILE A 84 -15.68 17.55 3.96
CA ILE A 84 -14.88 16.69 4.85
C ILE A 84 -13.43 17.19 5.02
N PRO A 85 -12.70 17.61 3.97
CA PRO A 85 -11.32 18.08 4.13
C PRO A 85 -11.19 19.32 5.02
N ALA A 86 -12.13 20.27 4.92
CA ALA A 86 -12.12 21.50 5.70
C ALA A 86 -12.45 21.26 7.19
N LEU A 87 -13.39 20.35 7.47
CA LEU A 87 -13.75 19.93 8.83
C LEU A 87 -12.63 19.16 9.54
N VAL A 88 -11.88 18.35 8.79
CA VAL A 88 -10.75 17.56 9.29
C VAL A 88 -9.58 18.45 9.73
N SER A 89 -9.38 19.60 9.08
CA SER A 89 -8.18 20.42 9.27
C SER A 89 -8.21 21.36 10.49
N ALA A 90 -9.39 21.65 11.06
CA ALA A 90 -9.54 22.77 12.00
C ALA A 90 -9.58 22.39 13.50
N THR A 91 -9.92 21.15 13.89
CA THR A 91 -10.22 20.82 15.31
C THR A 91 -9.70 19.48 15.80
N LEU A 92 -9.26 18.59 14.92
CA LEU A 92 -8.86 17.22 15.29
C LEU A 92 -7.46 17.07 15.94
N PRO A 93 -6.41 17.85 15.62
CA PRO A 93 -5.05 17.48 16.04
C PRO A 93 -4.83 17.38 17.56
N GLU A 94 -5.31 18.35 18.36
CA GLU A 94 -5.05 18.37 19.81
C GLU A 94 -5.90 17.38 20.61
N GLN A 95 -7.16 17.14 20.21
CA GLN A 95 -8.02 16.16 20.89
C GLN A 95 -7.61 14.71 20.59
N LEU A 96 -7.06 14.45 19.39
CA LEU A 96 -6.56 13.14 18.99
C LEU A 96 -5.26 12.74 19.72
N VAL A 97 -4.35 13.69 19.98
CA VAL A 97 -3.13 13.45 20.78
C VAL A 97 -3.47 13.03 22.21
N ARG A 98 -4.61 13.49 22.73
CA ARG A 98 -5.09 13.20 24.09
C ARG A 98 -5.70 11.79 24.21
N LEU A 99 -6.45 11.34 23.20
CA LEU A 99 -7.07 10.00 23.13
C LEU A 99 -6.08 8.87 22.82
N ALA A 100 -5.01 9.15 22.06
CA ALA A 100 -3.99 8.16 21.74
C ALA A 100 -3.14 7.70 22.95
N ARG A 101 -3.16 8.46 24.05
CA ARG A 101 -2.40 8.14 25.27
C ARG A 101 -3.14 7.17 26.21
N THR A 102 -4.44 6.94 26.02
CA THR A 102 -5.29 6.25 27.01
C THR A 102 -5.63 4.80 26.67
N GLU A 103 -5.52 4.33 25.42
CA GLU A 103 -6.00 2.99 25.04
C GLU A 103 -4.92 2.05 24.51
N LYS A 104 -4.74 0.90 25.19
CA LYS A 104 -3.87 -0.22 24.79
C LYS A 104 -4.58 -1.05 23.69
N PHE A 105 -4.25 -0.84 22.42
CA PHE A 105 -4.82 -1.60 21.30
C PHE A 105 -3.88 -2.68 20.73
N PRO A 106 -4.32 -3.95 20.65
CA PRO A 106 -3.61 -5.00 19.92
C PRO A 106 -4.06 -5.11 18.45
N ASP A 107 -3.08 -5.31 17.56
CA ASP A 107 -3.18 -5.89 16.20
C ASP A 107 -3.83 -5.03 15.08
N MET A 108 -3.32 -3.80 14.90
CA MET A 108 -3.76 -2.86 13.85
C MET A 108 -3.56 -3.37 12.41
N LEU A 109 -2.59 -4.23 12.14
CA LEU A 109 -2.25 -4.61 10.76
C LEU A 109 -3.10 -5.75 10.17
N ARG A 110 -3.81 -6.48 11.03
CA ARG A 110 -4.76 -7.53 10.62
C ARG A 110 -6.11 -6.98 10.19
N THR A 111 -6.52 -5.85 10.74
CA THR A 111 -7.84 -5.23 10.51
C THR A 111 -7.78 -3.87 9.80
N ALA A 112 -6.66 -3.14 9.86
CA ALA A 112 -6.54 -1.83 9.24
C ALA A 112 -6.41 -1.91 7.71
N GLY A 113 -7.29 -1.17 7.04
CA GLY A 113 -6.93 -0.49 5.81
C GLY A 113 -6.31 0.84 6.18
N PHE A 114 -5.08 1.10 5.73
CA PHE A 114 -4.36 2.38 5.68
C PHE A 114 -4.23 3.22 6.98
N PRO A 115 -3.06 3.81 7.27
CA PRO A 115 -2.92 4.74 8.38
C PRO A 115 -3.22 6.18 7.96
N GLY A 116 -4.19 6.75 8.65
CA GLY A 116 -4.31 8.16 9.01
C GLY A 116 -5.27 8.16 10.20
N HIS A 117 -5.02 8.88 11.28
CA HIS A 117 -5.75 8.72 12.55
C HIS A 117 -7.26 9.06 12.47
N ILE A 118 -7.70 9.62 11.33
CA ILE A 118 -9.12 9.78 10.92
C ILE A 118 -9.72 8.46 10.45
N VAL A 119 -8.92 7.63 9.79
CA VAL A 119 -9.26 6.31 9.22
C VAL A 119 -9.59 5.32 10.34
N THR A 120 -8.91 5.34 11.49
CA THR A 120 -9.20 4.39 12.58
C THR A 120 -10.55 4.66 13.25
N ALA A 121 -10.94 5.93 13.42
CA ALA A 121 -12.27 6.29 13.92
C ALA A 121 -13.38 6.00 12.89
N TRP A 122 -13.11 6.19 11.59
CA TRP A 122 -14.08 5.95 10.51
C TRP A 122 -14.20 4.48 10.10
N THR A 123 -13.13 3.69 10.15
CA THR A 123 -13.11 2.28 9.70
C THR A 123 -13.81 1.31 10.62
N THR A 124 -14.01 1.68 11.89
CA THR A 124 -14.85 0.93 12.82
C THR A 124 -16.32 0.88 12.34
N HIS A 125 -16.76 1.83 11.50
CA HIS A 125 -18.16 1.91 11.02
C HIS A 125 -18.34 1.99 9.50
N ALA A 126 -17.29 2.24 8.71
CA ALA A 126 -17.39 2.33 7.26
C ALA A 126 -17.07 1.00 6.54
N GLY A 127 -18.02 0.50 5.75
CA GLY A 127 -17.92 -0.77 5.01
C GLY A 127 -16.73 -0.86 4.04
N ARG A 128 -16.41 -2.08 3.56
CA ARG A 128 -15.21 -2.42 2.75
C ARG A 128 -14.93 -1.47 1.56
N ARG A 129 -15.96 -0.86 0.97
CA ARG A 129 -15.82 0.07 -0.17
C ARG A 129 -15.16 1.40 0.20
N VAL A 130 -15.32 1.87 1.44
CA VAL A 130 -14.78 3.15 1.92
C VAL A 130 -13.28 3.03 2.22
N ARG A 131 -12.82 1.87 2.72
CA ARG A 131 -11.38 1.57 2.90
C ARG A 131 -10.59 1.66 1.59
N ALA A 132 -11.16 1.15 0.50
CA ALA A 132 -10.57 1.28 -0.83
C ALA A 132 -10.60 2.72 -1.35
N ALA A 133 -11.62 3.51 -1.00
CA ALA A 133 -11.72 4.92 -1.38
C ALA A 133 -10.66 5.78 -0.67
N VAL A 134 -10.38 5.55 0.62
CA VAL A 134 -9.38 6.31 1.39
C VAL A 134 -7.94 5.99 0.96
N GLY A 135 -7.61 4.72 0.70
CA GLY A 135 -6.30 4.37 0.13
C GLY A 135 -6.10 5.00 -1.26
N ARG A 136 -7.16 5.06 -2.08
CA ARG A 136 -7.15 5.81 -3.34
C ARG A 136 -7.04 7.31 -3.14
N GLU A 137 -7.61 7.87 -2.08
CA GLU A 137 -7.58 9.31 -1.83
C GLU A 137 -6.20 9.79 -1.33
N LEU A 138 -5.49 8.96 -0.55
CA LEU A 138 -4.09 9.21 -0.15
C LEU A 138 -3.11 9.12 -1.33
N LEU A 139 -3.39 8.27 -2.32
CA LEU A 139 -2.66 8.31 -3.60
C LEU A 139 -3.08 9.50 -4.48
N ARG A 140 -4.34 9.94 -4.39
CA ARG A 140 -4.87 11.12 -5.11
C ARG A 140 -4.44 12.45 -4.54
N SER A 141 -3.90 12.51 -3.31
CA SER A 141 -3.25 13.72 -2.80
C SER A 141 -2.04 14.19 -3.63
N GLY A 142 -1.71 13.50 -4.73
CA GLY A 142 -1.16 14.16 -5.92
C GLY A 142 0.23 13.71 -6.36
N GLU A 143 0.91 12.91 -5.56
CA GLU A 143 2.25 12.39 -5.86
C GLU A 143 2.39 11.56 -7.14
N VAL A 144 1.85 10.34 -7.03
CA VAL A 144 2.42 9.19 -7.74
C VAL A 144 1.36 8.12 -7.97
N VAL A 145 1.08 7.82 -9.24
CA VAL A 145 0.23 6.69 -9.65
C VAL A 145 1.13 5.47 -9.87
N LEU A 146 1.21 4.58 -8.90
CA LEU A 146 1.95 3.31 -9.03
C LEU A 146 1.07 2.23 -9.66
N SER A 147 1.45 1.73 -10.84
CA SER A 147 0.84 0.53 -11.42
C SER A 147 1.24 -0.73 -10.63
N LEU A 148 0.33 -1.68 -10.49
CA LEU A 148 0.63 -2.99 -9.89
C LEU A 148 1.69 -3.76 -10.69
N ASP A 149 1.80 -3.50 -12.00
CA ASP A 149 2.80 -4.12 -12.87
C ASP A 149 4.22 -3.66 -12.53
N CYS A 150 4.36 -2.48 -11.92
CA CYS A 150 5.64 -1.93 -11.48
C CYS A 150 6.10 -2.46 -10.11
N ILE A 151 5.39 -3.43 -9.55
CA ILE A 151 5.72 -3.99 -8.23
C ILE A 151 6.33 -5.39 -8.40
N PRO A 152 7.55 -5.63 -7.87
CA PRO A 152 8.18 -6.95 -7.92
C PRO A 152 7.56 -7.91 -6.91
N GLN A 153 7.71 -9.23 -7.12
CA GLN A 153 7.33 -10.24 -6.12
C GLN A 153 8.15 -10.11 -4.83
N LEU A 154 9.43 -9.77 -4.97
CA LEU A 154 10.36 -9.49 -3.91
C LEU A 154 10.93 -8.10 -4.12
N LEU A 155 10.70 -7.21 -3.17
CA LEU A 155 11.31 -5.88 -3.17
C LEU A 155 12.84 -5.99 -3.37
N PRO A 156 13.53 -5.13 -4.15
CA PRO A 156 14.97 -5.23 -4.31
C PRO A 156 15.70 -5.21 -2.96
N THR A 157 16.77 -5.98 -2.84
CA THR A 157 17.46 -6.20 -1.55
C THR A 157 17.91 -4.89 -0.90
N ALA A 158 18.52 -3.98 -1.68
CA ALA A 158 18.98 -2.69 -1.19
C ALA A 158 17.83 -1.86 -0.58
N HIS A 159 16.74 -1.66 -1.33
CA HIS A 159 15.57 -0.93 -0.82
C HIS A 159 14.99 -1.57 0.44
N TYR A 160 14.89 -2.91 0.50
CA TYR A 160 14.38 -3.59 1.68
C TYR A 160 15.28 -3.41 2.90
N GLU A 161 16.59 -3.57 2.75
CA GLU A 161 17.55 -3.46 3.85
C GLU A 161 17.61 -2.04 4.40
N GLU A 162 17.61 -1.03 3.53
CA GLU A 162 17.70 0.40 3.89
C GLU A 162 16.41 0.94 4.53
N THR A 163 15.24 0.45 4.13
CA THR A 163 13.96 1.04 4.55
C THR A 163 13.14 0.14 5.48
N ILE A 164 12.81 -1.08 5.05
CA ILE A 164 11.78 -1.90 5.70
C ILE A 164 12.34 -2.85 6.76
N SER A 165 13.59 -3.31 6.61
CA SER A 165 14.13 -4.43 7.38
C SER A 165 14.04 -4.26 8.91
N ASN A 166 14.27 -3.04 9.40
CA ASN A 166 14.22 -2.66 10.81
C ASN A 166 12.82 -2.83 11.45
N PHE A 167 11.76 -2.82 10.64
CA PHE A 167 10.39 -2.99 11.11
C PHE A 167 9.95 -4.45 11.18
N LEU A 168 10.76 -5.39 10.68
CA LEU A 168 10.42 -6.81 10.57
C LEU A 168 11.43 -7.72 11.29
N PRO A 169 11.77 -7.47 12.58
CA PRO A 169 12.77 -8.24 13.29
C PRO A 169 12.44 -9.75 13.30
N GLY A 170 13.48 -10.58 13.16
CA GLY A 170 13.34 -12.04 13.13
C GLY A 170 12.64 -12.61 11.89
N THR A 171 12.39 -11.78 10.86
CA THR A 171 11.83 -12.23 9.58
C THR A 171 12.94 -12.51 8.58
N ALA A 172 12.89 -13.69 7.96
CA ALA A 172 13.86 -14.04 6.91
C ALA A 172 13.75 -13.04 5.74
N PRO A 173 14.87 -12.57 5.15
CA PRO A 173 14.86 -11.50 4.15
C PRO A 173 13.90 -11.74 2.98
N ALA A 174 13.89 -12.94 2.38
CA ALA A 174 12.98 -13.24 1.28
C ALA A 174 11.49 -13.13 1.68
N THR A 175 11.14 -13.52 2.91
CA THR A 175 9.77 -13.41 3.43
C THR A 175 9.41 -11.95 3.70
N GLY A 176 10.33 -11.18 4.28
CA GLY A 176 10.13 -9.75 4.56
C GLY A 176 10.00 -8.94 3.27
N ARG A 177 10.86 -9.20 2.27
CA ARG A 177 10.81 -8.59 0.93
C ARG A 177 9.47 -8.87 0.23
N ALA A 178 8.99 -10.11 0.28
CA ALA A 178 7.68 -10.46 -0.29
C ALA A 178 6.54 -9.73 0.44
N PHE A 179 6.58 -9.68 1.77
CA PHE A 179 5.58 -8.96 2.56
C PHE A 179 5.59 -7.45 2.27
N ALA A 180 6.78 -6.85 2.12
CA ALA A 180 6.94 -5.45 1.76
C ALA A 180 6.35 -5.16 0.38
N SER A 181 6.66 -5.98 -0.64
CA SER A 181 6.02 -5.88 -1.96
C SER A 181 4.50 -5.99 -1.89
N MET A 182 3.97 -6.92 -1.09
CA MET A 182 2.53 -7.03 -0.88
C MET A 182 1.94 -5.79 -0.19
N ALA A 183 2.67 -5.15 0.72
CA ALA A 183 2.25 -3.91 1.34
C ALA A 183 2.19 -2.77 0.30
N VAL A 184 3.22 -2.64 -0.54
CA VAL A 184 3.23 -1.70 -1.67
C VAL A 184 2.05 -1.97 -2.63
N ALA A 185 1.76 -3.22 -2.94
CA ALA A 185 0.60 -3.59 -3.77
C ALA A 185 -0.74 -3.19 -3.13
N ARG A 186 -0.83 -3.21 -1.79
CA ARG A 186 -2.01 -2.67 -1.07
C ARG A 186 -2.11 -1.16 -1.18
N LEU A 187 -0.99 -0.44 -1.14
CA LEU A 187 -0.96 1.00 -1.41
C LEU A 187 -1.48 1.26 -2.82
N ALA A 188 -1.01 0.51 -3.82
CA ALA A 188 -1.45 0.57 -5.22
C ALA A 188 -2.87 0.02 -5.49
N GLY A 189 -3.67 -0.28 -4.46
CA GLY A 189 -5.10 -0.57 -4.60
C GLY A 189 -5.54 -2.01 -4.33
N ALA A 190 -4.64 -2.93 -3.97
CA ALA A 190 -5.06 -4.25 -3.52
C ALA A 190 -5.80 -4.20 -2.17
N THR A 191 -7.02 -4.74 -2.12
CA THR A 191 -7.93 -4.60 -0.97
C THR A 191 -7.68 -5.61 0.15
N SER A 192 -6.87 -6.65 -0.10
CA SER A 192 -6.53 -7.69 0.87
C SER A 192 -5.14 -8.26 0.62
N TRP A 193 -4.53 -8.91 1.61
CA TRP A 193 -3.25 -9.61 1.45
C TRP A 193 -3.30 -10.71 0.38
N LYS A 194 -4.41 -11.43 0.28
CA LYS A 194 -4.63 -12.43 -0.77
C LYS A 194 -4.62 -11.77 -2.15
N GLN A 195 -5.35 -10.66 -2.31
CA GLN A 195 -5.38 -9.93 -3.58
C GLN A 195 -4.02 -9.32 -3.93
N ALA A 196 -3.30 -8.77 -2.94
CA ALA A 196 -1.95 -8.26 -3.13
C ALA A 196 -0.99 -9.37 -3.61
N GLY A 197 -1.04 -10.55 -2.99
CA GLY A 197 -0.27 -11.69 -3.46
C GLY A 197 -0.61 -12.13 -4.87
N VAL A 198 -1.90 -12.23 -5.20
CA VAL A 198 -2.37 -12.58 -6.56
C VAL A 198 -1.90 -11.55 -7.59
N ALA A 199 -1.97 -10.25 -7.28
CA ALA A 199 -1.49 -9.20 -8.18
C ALA A 199 0.01 -9.30 -8.48
N LEU A 200 0.79 -9.92 -7.58
CA LEU A 200 2.21 -10.17 -7.74
C LEU A 200 2.51 -11.58 -8.27
N ASP A 201 1.52 -12.36 -8.73
CA ASP A 201 1.68 -13.76 -9.15
C ASP A 201 2.24 -14.69 -8.05
N LEU A 202 2.01 -14.35 -6.77
CA LEU A 202 2.30 -15.24 -5.65
C LEU A 202 1.14 -16.24 -5.44
N PRO A 203 1.42 -17.51 -5.09
CA PRO A 203 0.36 -18.45 -4.72
C PRO A 203 -0.50 -17.89 -3.58
N PRO A 204 -1.84 -17.88 -3.69
CA PRO A 204 -2.71 -17.22 -2.71
C PRO A 204 -2.49 -17.69 -1.28
N ASP A 205 -2.35 -19.00 -1.07
CA ASP A 205 -2.13 -19.58 0.27
C ASP A 205 -0.77 -19.18 0.85
N ARG A 206 0.23 -19.00 -0.02
CA ARG A 206 1.56 -18.51 0.38
C ARG A 206 1.46 -17.05 0.82
N ALA A 207 0.77 -16.21 0.05
CA ALA A 207 0.60 -14.80 0.37
C ALA A 207 -0.11 -14.60 1.73
N VAL A 208 -1.20 -15.35 1.96
CA VAL A 208 -1.91 -15.34 3.25
C VAL A 208 -1.00 -15.78 4.39
N ARG A 209 -0.26 -16.88 4.22
CA ARG A 209 0.68 -17.38 5.24
C ARG A 209 1.80 -16.38 5.56
N ILE A 210 2.37 -15.74 4.54
CA ILE A 210 3.37 -14.67 4.72
C ILE A 210 2.76 -13.55 5.55
N ALA A 211 1.59 -13.04 5.16
CA ALA A 211 0.92 -11.97 5.89
C ALA A 211 0.60 -12.36 7.33
N ASP A 212 0.01 -13.54 7.58
CA ASP A 212 -0.37 -13.99 8.93
C ASP A 212 0.81 -14.07 9.91
N VAL A 213 1.99 -14.46 9.41
CA VAL A 213 3.21 -14.57 10.22
C VAL A 213 3.89 -13.22 10.38
N VAL A 214 4.06 -12.46 9.30
CA VAL A 214 4.90 -11.26 9.29
C VAL A 214 4.18 -10.06 9.90
N VAL A 215 2.86 -9.92 9.70
CA VAL A 215 2.06 -8.83 10.28
C VAL A 215 2.26 -8.72 11.79
N ARG A 216 2.31 -9.85 12.50
CA ARG A 216 2.47 -9.88 13.96
C ARG A 216 3.86 -9.48 14.45
N ARG A 217 4.82 -9.37 13.53
CA ARG A 217 6.23 -9.02 13.82
C ARG A 217 6.54 -7.56 13.54
N VAL A 218 5.60 -6.82 12.97
CA VAL A 218 5.78 -5.38 12.75
C VAL A 218 5.72 -4.69 14.10
N ASN A 219 6.86 -4.12 14.51
CA ASN A 219 7.01 -3.43 15.79
C ASN A 219 6.38 -2.02 15.79
N ASP A 220 6.45 -1.32 14.67
CA ASP A 220 5.85 0.00 14.45
C ASP A 220 5.09 0.00 13.11
N GLY A 221 3.77 -0.13 13.19
CA GLY A 221 2.92 -0.19 12.01
C GLY A 221 2.86 1.13 11.23
N ALA A 222 2.91 2.28 11.92
CA ALA A 222 2.80 3.59 11.27
C ALA A 222 4.07 3.90 10.48
N ALA A 223 5.24 3.71 11.10
CA ALA A 223 6.52 3.88 10.44
C ALA A 223 6.72 2.90 9.28
N PHE A 224 6.35 1.62 9.45
CA PHE A 224 6.39 0.63 8.38
C PHE A 224 5.62 1.08 7.12
N TRP A 225 4.39 1.59 7.29
CA TRP A 225 3.59 2.05 6.14
C TRP A 225 4.14 3.32 5.50
N ALA A 226 4.73 4.23 6.30
CA ALA A 226 5.41 5.41 5.77
C ALA A 226 6.60 5.01 4.88
N GLU A 227 7.42 4.04 5.31
CA GLU A 227 8.52 3.53 4.47
C GLU A 227 8.00 2.76 3.26
N ALA A 228 6.94 1.95 3.40
CA ALA A 228 6.34 1.25 2.26
C ALA A 228 5.82 2.26 1.21
N HIS A 229 5.30 3.41 1.63
CA HIS A 229 4.91 4.49 0.74
C HIS A 229 6.12 5.13 0.04
N ARG A 230 7.23 5.39 0.74
CA ARG A 230 8.47 5.88 0.10
C ARG A 230 8.98 4.90 -0.95
N VAL A 231 8.97 3.61 -0.65
CA VAL A 231 9.31 2.56 -1.61
C VAL A 231 8.36 2.58 -2.82
N ALA A 232 7.07 2.79 -2.60
CA ALA A 232 6.09 2.90 -3.68
C ALA A 232 6.38 4.08 -4.62
N VAL A 233 6.82 5.22 -4.08
CA VAL A 233 7.25 6.39 -4.84
C VAL A 233 8.45 6.06 -5.72
N VAL A 234 9.51 5.48 -5.15
CA VAL A 234 10.72 5.09 -5.90
C VAL A 234 10.39 4.11 -7.03
N LEU A 235 9.58 3.08 -6.76
CA LEU A 235 9.20 2.11 -7.79
C LEU A 235 8.39 2.72 -8.94
N ALA A 236 7.60 3.75 -8.65
CA ALA A 236 6.84 4.45 -9.68
C ALA A 236 7.73 5.38 -10.52
N GLU A 237 8.69 6.06 -9.87
CA GLU A 237 9.70 6.89 -10.55
C GLU A 237 10.59 6.06 -11.48
N ASP A 238 11.00 4.87 -11.03
CA ASP A 238 11.78 3.93 -11.84
C ASP A 238 11.00 3.44 -13.08
N GLY A 239 9.66 3.35 -12.98
CA GLY A 239 8.79 2.98 -14.09
C GLY A 239 9.01 1.57 -14.65
N ILE A 240 9.73 0.70 -13.92
CA ILE A 240 10.08 -0.65 -14.39
C ILE A 240 8.84 -1.54 -14.41
N ASP A 241 8.47 -2.08 -15.58
CA ASP A 241 7.43 -3.12 -15.70
C ASP A 241 7.97 -4.48 -15.22
N PHE A 242 7.84 -4.73 -13.92
CA PHE A 242 8.21 -6.02 -13.34
C PHE A 242 7.31 -7.15 -13.87
N ALA A 243 6.05 -6.92 -14.19
CA ALA A 243 5.19 -7.96 -14.77
C ALA A 243 5.72 -8.46 -16.13
N ALA A 244 6.21 -7.58 -17.00
CA ALA A 244 6.92 -7.96 -18.23
C ALA A 244 8.18 -8.77 -17.94
N ARG A 245 9.01 -8.33 -16.98
CA ARG A 245 10.20 -9.08 -16.56
C ARG A 245 9.84 -10.46 -16.01
N ARG A 246 8.74 -10.60 -15.27
CA ARG A 246 8.23 -11.90 -14.79
C ARG A 246 7.81 -12.81 -15.93
N ARG A 247 7.09 -12.28 -16.93
CA ARG A 247 6.71 -13.01 -18.14
C ARG A 247 7.94 -13.51 -18.89
N TRP A 248 8.95 -12.66 -19.10
CA TRP A 248 10.23 -13.06 -19.68
C TRP A 248 10.87 -14.22 -18.91
N CYS A 249 10.95 -14.09 -17.58
CA CYS A 249 11.51 -15.10 -16.70
C CYS A 249 10.76 -16.43 -16.68
N SER A 250 9.46 -16.43 -16.99
CA SER A 250 8.68 -17.66 -17.04
C SER A 250 9.17 -18.63 -18.13
N GLY A 251 9.83 -18.13 -19.18
CA GLY A 251 10.47 -18.95 -20.21
C GLY A 251 11.92 -19.33 -19.90
N LEU A 252 12.53 -18.82 -18.83
CA LEU A 252 13.95 -19.01 -18.52
C LEU A 252 14.17 -20.19 -17.56
N GLU A 253 14.07 -21.42 -18.07
CA GLU A 253 14.36 -22.63 -17.28
C GLU A 253 15.84 -22.77 -16.89
N ALA A 254 16.71 -22.26 -17.75
CA ALA A 254 18.15 -22.19 -17.55
C ALA A 254 18.70 -21.10 -18.49
N LEU A 255 19.84 -20.49 -18.18
CA LEU A 255 20.49 -19.57 -19.12
C LEU A 255 20.82 -20.28 -20.43
N PRO A 256 20.79 -19.59 -21.58
CA PRO A 256 21.35 -20.13 -22.82
C PRO A 256 22.78 -20.64 -22.59
N ALA A 257 23.10 -21.84 -23.11
CA ALA A 257 24.37 -22.49 -22.82
C ALA A 257 25.57 -21.65 -23.27
N ASP A 258 25.44 -20.94 -24.39
CA ASP A 258 26.49 -20.10 -24.96
C ASP A 258 26.73 -18.86 -24.10
N ALA A 259 25.66 -18.19 -23.65
CA ALA A 259 25.73 -17.06 -22.73
C ALA A 259 26.39 -17.47 -21.41
N TRP A 260 25.98 -18.60 -20.82
CA TRP A 260 26.56 -19.09 -19.58
C TRP A 260 28.05 -19.41 -19.72
N ARG A 261 28.44 -20.14 -20.78
CA ARG A 261 29.84 -20.46 -21.07
C ARG A 261 30.68 -19.19 -21.27
N ALA A 262 30.17 -18.23 -22.03
CA ALA A 262 30.87 -16.97 -22.29
C ALA A 262 31.11 -16.18 -20.99
N ILE A 263 30.08 -16.06 -20.14
CA ILE A 263 30.19 -15.37 -18.85
C ILE A 263 31.19 -16.09 -17.95
N THR A 264 31.05 -17.41 -17.74
CA THR A 264 31.92 -18.14 -16.81
C THR A 264 33.37 -18.21 -17.26
N ALA A 265 33.62 -18.31 -18.57
CA ALA A 265 34.98 -18.37 -19.13
C ALA A 265 35.80 -17.13 -18.81
N ARG A 266 35.18 -15.94 -18.81
CA ARG A 266 35.85 -14.67 -18.44
C ARG A 266 36.36 -14.64 -17.00
N HIS A 267 35.77 -15.44 -16.12
CA HIS A 267 36.05 -15.45 -14.68
C HIS A 267 36.67 -16.76 -14.19
N GLY A 268 37.11 -17.64 -15.10
CA GLY A 268 37.71 -18.93 -14.75
C GLY A 268 36.76 -19.88 -14.01
N VAL A 269 35.44 -19.71 -14.14
CA VAL A 269 34.45 -20.58 -13.52
C VAL A 269 34.11 -21.73 -14.45
N VAL A 270 34.07 -22.95 -13.94
CA VAL A 270 33.68 -24.13 -14.73
C VAL A 270 32.16 -24.09 -14.98
N PRO A 271 31.71 -24.04 -16.24
CA PRO A 271 30.28 -24.04 -16.54
C PRO A 271 29.69 -25.42 -16.26
N THR A 272 28.74 -25.47 -15.32
CA THR A 272 27.96 -26.68 -15.04
C THR A 272 26.49 -26.46 -15.35
N GLU A 273 25.77 -27.53 -15.67
CA GLU A 273 24.31 -27.48 -15.90
C GLU A 273 23.55 -26.99 -14.65
N ALA A 274 23.98 -27.45 -13.46
CA ALA A 274 23.42 -26.97 -12.20
C ALA A 274 23.69 -25.47 -11.99
N GLY A 275 24.90 -25.00 -12.31
CA GLY A 275 25.24 -23.57 -12.30
C GLY A 275 24.34 -22.75 -13.24
N ARG A 276 24.12 -23.24 -14.47
CA ARG A 276 23.27 -22.60 -15.48
C ARG A 276 21.82 -22.41 -15.02
N ARG A 277 21.25 -23.42 -14.36
CA ARG A 277 19.89 -23.35 -13.78
C ARG A 277 19.81 -22.40 -12.60
N ASN A 278 20.76 -22.48 -11.67
CA ASN A 278 20.80 -21.57 -10.52
C ASN A 278 21.06 -20.11 -10.94
N ALA A 279 21.86 -19.89 -11.99
CA ALA A 279 22.06 -18.57 -12.56
C ALA A 279 20.76 -18.02 -13.18
N ALA A 280 19.92 -18.85 -13.80
CA ALA A 280 18.60 -18.42 -14.25
C ALA A 280 17.67 -18.05 -13.08
N ILE A 281 17.68 -18.84 -11.99
CA ILE A 281 16.95 -18.48 -10.76
C ILE A 281 17.45 -17.13 -10.23
N TRP A 282 18.78 -16.94 -10.18
CA TRP A 282 19.40 -15.73 -9.68
C TRP A 282 19.01 -14.50 -10.50
N VAL A 283 19.11 -14.61 -11.83
CA VAL A 283 18.68 -13.56 -12.77
C VAL A 283 17.22 -13.19 -12.55
N CYS A 284 16.35 -14.19 -12.44
CA CYS A 284 14.94 -13.92 -12.21
C CYS A 284 14.65 -13.27 -10.86
N GLU A 285 15.37 -13.64 -9.81
CA GLU A 285 15.24 -12.98 -8.51
C GLU A 285 15.72 -11.52 -8.54
N HIS A 286 16.88 -11.25 -9.14
CA HIS A 286 17.54 -9.95 -9.02
C HIS A 286 17.09 -8.94 -10.07
N VAL A 287 16.71 -9.40 -11.26
CA VAL A 287 16.31 -8.53 -12.37
C VAL A 287 14.79 -8.41 -12.49
N ALA A 288 14.08 -9.54 -12.38
CA ALA A 288 12.62 -9.58 -12.46
C ALA A 288 11.93 -9.48 -11.09
N GLY A 289 12.71 -9.44 -10.00
CA GLY A 289 12.16 -9.39 -8.65
C GLY A 289 11.37 -10.65 -8.28
N ASN A 290 11.61 -11.80 -8.93
CA ASN A 290 10.85 -13.02 -8.71
C ASN A 290 11.21 -13.71 -7.40
N HIS A 291 10.23 -14.39 -6.80
CA HIS A 291 10.52 -15.30 -5.72
C HIS A 291 11.26 -16.54 -6.26
N PRO A 292 12.46 -16.89 -5.77
CA PRO A 292 13.32 -17.92 -6.39
C PRO A 292 12.67 -19.32 -6.39
N GLN A 293 11.82 -19.62 -5.40
CA GLN A 293 11.05 -20.88 -5.34
C GLN A 293 9.87 -20.98 -6.33
N LEU A 294 9.50 -19.89 -7.01
CA LEU A 294 8.41 -19.87 -7.98
C LEU A 294 8.92 -19.93 -9.42
N ALA A 295 10.21 -19.61 -9.64
CA ALA A 295 10.86 -19.67 -10.94
C ALA A 295 10.71 -21.05 -11.58
N VAL A 296 10.48 -21.11 -12.90
CA VAL A 296 10.26 -22.39 -13.61
C VAL A 296 11.45 -23.32 -13.51
N SER A 297 12.66 -22.75 -13.58
CA SER A 297 13.95 -23.41 -13.32
C SER A 297 14.00 -24.15 -11.97
N SER A 298 13.22 -23.70 -10.98
CA SER A 298 13.13 -24.37 -9.68
C SER A 298 12.26 -25.62 -9.69
N ARG A 299 11.49 -25.94 -10.74
CA ARG A 299 10.51 -27.05 -10.78
C ARG A 299 11.08 -28.38 -11.30
N VAL A 300 12.24 -28.38 -11.95
CA VAL A 300 12.68 -29.44 -12.89
C VAL A 300 13.45 -30.63 -12.25
N SER A 301 13.49 -30.83 -10.93
CA SER A 301 14.24 -31.99 -10.38
C SER A 301 13.71 -32.54 -9.06
N ALA A 302 13.15 -33.76 -9.10
CA ALA A 302 12.62 -34.49 -7.93
C ALA A 302 13.64 -35.45 -7.27
N GLY A 303 14.92 -35.43 -7.66
CA GLY A 303 15.87 -36.50 -7.35
C GLY A 303 16.94 -36.25 -6.27
N PHE A 304 17.06 -35.05 -5.70
CA PHE A 304 18.14 -34.74 -4.75
C PHE A 304 17.66 -34.66 -3.30
N ARG A 305 18.43 -35.25 -2.37
CA ARG A 305 18.19 -35.15 -0.91
C ARG A 305 18.42 -33.74 -0.37
N GLU A 306 19.27 -32.95 -1.02
CA GLU A 306 19.51 -31.56 -0.62
C GLU A 306 18.32 -30.68 -1.04
N SER A 307 17.89 -29.81 -0.14
CA SER A 307 16.86 -28.82 -0.45
C SER A 307 17.33 -27.90 -1.57
N ARG A 308 16.49 -27.65 -2.58
CA ARG A 308 16.77 -26.69 -3.68
C ARG A 308 17.21 -25.32 -3.15
N ARG A 309 16.68 -24.92 -1.99
CA ARG A 309 17.08 -23.69 -1.29
C ARG A 309 18.56 -23.69 -0.91
N GLU A 310 19.09 -24.82 -0.46
CA GLU A 310 20.49 -24.96 -0.07
C GLU A 310 21.42 -24.92 -1.29
N VAL A 311 21.04 -25.60 -2.37
CA VAL A 311 21.79 -25.57 -3.64
C VAL A 311 21.86 -24.14 -4.19
N TYR A 312 20.73 -23.44 -4.23
CA TYR A 312 20.68 -22.04 -4.66
C TYR A 312 21.48 -21.13 -3.72
N ARG A 313 21.37 -21.30 -2.40
CA ARG A 313 22.18 -20.55 -1.42
C ARG A 313 23.68 -20.73 -1.68
N ARG A 314 24.14 -21.96 -1.90
CA ARG A 314 25.55 -22.24 -2.21
C ARG A 314 25.99 -21.59 -3.51
N PHE A 315 25.12 -21.56 -4.53
CA PHE A 315 25.40 -20.81 -5.76
C PHE A 315 25.64 -19.33 -5.44
N CYS A 316 24.73 -18.67 -4.71
CA CYS A 316 24.88 -17.26 -4.36
C CYS A 316 26.13 -16.98 -3.50
N THR A 317 26.50 -17.88 -2.59
CA THR A 317 27.68 -17.69 -1.72
C THR A 317 29.01 -17.97 -2.43
N ARG A 318 29.04 -18.90 -3.39
CA ARG A 318 30.28 -19.33 -4.05
C ARG A 318 30.57 -18.62 -5.37
N MET A 319 29.55 -18.03 -5.99
CA MET A 319 29.73 -17.36 -7.28
C MET A 319 30.49 -16.04 -7.10
N PRO A 320 31.56 -15.80 -7.87
CA PRO A 320 32.27 -14.52 -7.82
C PRO A 320 31.33 -13.35 -8.16
N ALA A 321 31.48 -12.22 -7.46
CA ALA A 321 30.66 -11.03 -7.67
C ALA A 321 30.71 -10.52 -9.13
N ALA A 322 31.88 -10.65 -9.78
CA ALA A 322 32.04 -10.27 -11.19
C ALA A 322 31.19 -11.11 -12.15
N VAL A 323 30.99 -12.41 -11.84
CA VAL A 323 30.08 -13.28 -12.62
C VAL A 323 28.63 -12.83 -12.41
N LEU A 324 28.24 -12.50 -11.18
CA LEU A 324 26.89 -12.02 -10.89
C LEU A 324 26.60 -10.67 -11.57
N ALA A 325 27.57 -9.75 -11.61
CA ALA A 325 27.47 -8.50 -12.35
C ALA A 325 27.29 -8.73 -13.85
N ASP A 326 28.07 -9.65 -14.44
CA ASP A 326 27.92 -10.01 -15.85
C ASP A 326 26.58 -10.69 -16.17
N LEU A 327 26.08 -11.53 -15.27
CA LEU A 327 24.74 -12.13 -15.38
C LEU A 327 23.65 -11.06 -15.36
N HIS A 328 23.78 -10.08 -14.46
CA HIS A 328 22.85 -8.96 -14.37
C HIS A 328 22.85 -8.14 -15.66
N ASN A 329 24.03 -7.76 -16.15
CA ASN A 329 24.20 -6.99 -17.38
C ASN A 329 23.65 -7.74 -18.61
N TRP A 330 23.95 -9.04 -18.72
CA TRP A 330 23.38 -9.88 -19.77
C TRP A 330 21.86 -9.88 -19.74
N ALA A 331 21.26 -10.06 -18.56
CA ALA A 331 19.81 -10.10 -18.41
C ALA A 331 19.14 -8.76 -18.75
N LEU A 332 19.73 -7.63 -18.36
CA LEU A 332 19.24 -6.31 -18.74
C LEU A 332 19.31 -6.09 -20.26
N ALA A 333 20.39 -6.50 -20.91
CA ALA A 333 20.51 -6.41 -22.37
C ALA A 333 19.39 -7.21 -23.08
N GLN A 334 19.11 -8.42 -22.61
CA GLN A 334 18.05 -9.28 -23.15
C GLN A 334 16.63 -8.72 -22.94
N LEU A 335 16.40 -7.96 -21.87
CA LEU A 335 15.12 -7.27 -21.65
C LEU A 335 14.96 -6.08 -22.59
N ASN A 336 16.01 -5.25 -22.72
CA ASN A 336 15.99 -4.09 -23.62
C ASN A 336 15.79 -4.47 -25.10
N GLU A 337 16.35 -5.60 -25.53
CA GLU A 337 16.14 -6.14 -26.88
C GLU A 337 14.68 -6.52 -27.13
N LYS A 338 13.96 -7.00 -26.12
CA LYS A 338 12.55 -7.39 -26.25
C LYS A 338 11.58 -6.22 -26.19
N ASP A 339 11.90 -5.17 -25.45
CA ASP A 339 11.07 -3.96 -25.38
C ASP A 339 11.10 -3.16 -26.69
N SER A 340 12.06 -3.47 -27.58
CA SER A 340 12.22 -2.83 -28.89
C SER A 340 11.45 -3.52 -30.04
N LEU A 341 10.73 -4.62 -29.76
CA LEU A 341 9.99 -5.43 -30.74
C LEU A 341 8.48 -5.28 -30.59
#